data_AF-A0A080WM64-F1
#
_entry.id   AF-A0A080WM64-F1
#
_cell.length_a   1.000
_cell.length_b   1.000
_cell.length_c   1.000
_cell.angle_alpha   90.00
_cell.angle_beta   90.00
_cell.angle_gamma   90.00
#
_symmetry.space_group_name_H-M   'P 1'
#
loop_
_entity.id
_entity.type
_entity.pdbx_description
1 polymer ?
#
loop_
_entity_poly.entity_id
_entity_poly.type
_entity_poly.pdbx_seq_one_letter_code
_entity_poly.pdbx_strand_id
1 'polypeptide(L)'
;MQKLCDAAACLESVGYAHGDINPRNILFDDEDQVRFIDYDHSLKVGETVEVGFEPYVRHRKEDYGIAGPDTEQFALGSVFWFMSRGTELYADIDGAERVNRLIGCKFPELNVESDPIDAIIYDCWHGKFESIAALARRVRQVVLDESLKEKRKMCEESYSRISSCIDSAS
;
A
#
# COMPACT_ATOMS: atom_id res chain seq x y z
N MET A 1 -4.64 1.96 -4.53
CA MET A 1 -4.28 0.89 -3.58
C MET A 1 -4.89 -0.45 -3.97
N GLN A 2 -6.23 -0.62 -4.01
CA GLN A 2 -6.84 -1.94 -4.30
C GLN A 2 -6.34 -2.59 -5.59
N LYS A 3 -6.39 -1.87 -6.72
CA LYS A 3 -5.96 -2.41 -8.02
C LYS A 3 -4.47 -2.84 -8.02
N LEU A 4 -3.61 -2.15 -7.27
CA LEU A 4 -2.19 -2.52 -7.10
C LEU A 4 -2.04 -3.85 -6.36
N CYS A 5 -2.77 -4.00 -5.24
CA CYS A 5 -2.76 -5.27 -4.51
C CYS A 5 -3.31 -6.41 -5.36
N ASP A 6 -4.38 -6.17 -6.13
CA ASP A 6 -4.98 -7.20 -6.98
C ASP A 6 -4.02 -7.61 -8.12
N ALA A 7 -3.29 -6.66 -8.71
CA ALA A 7 -2.27 -6.96 -9.71
C ALA A 7 -1.08 -7.76 -9.14
N ALA A 8 -0.58 -7.37 -7.96
CA ALA A 8 0.52 -8.09 -7.31
C ALA A 8 0.09 -9.47 -6.80
N ALA A 9 -1.14 -9.60 -6.28
CA ALA A 9 -1.70 -10.89 -5.90
C ALA A 9 -1.89 -11.82 -7.11
N CYS A 10 -2.22 -11.28 -8.28
CA CYS A 10 -2.28 -12.05 -9.51
C CYS A 10 -0.90 -12.62 -9.87
N LEU A 11 0.15 -11.81 -9.78
CA LEU A 11 1.53 -12.26 -10.04
C LEU A 11 1.99 -13.32 -9.01
N GLU A 12 1.70 -13.10 -7.73
CA GLU A 12 1.94 -14.07 -6.66
C GLU A 12 1.23 -15.40 -6.94
N SER A 13 0.00 -15.37 -7.44
CA SER A 13 -0.81 -16.57 -7.71
C SER A 13 -0.24 -17.46 -8.81
N VAL A 14 0.59 -16.90 -9.70
CA VAL A 14 1.31 -17.65 -10.73
C VAL A 14 2.75 -17.99 -10.32
N GLY A 15 3.12 -17.75 -9.06
CA GLY A 15 4.40 -18.15 -8.47
C GLY A 15 5.54 -17.15 -8.66
N TYR A 16 5.23 -15.88 -8.94
CA TYR A 16 6.23 -14.82 -9.15
C TYR A 16 6.02 -13.64 -8.21
N ALA A 17 7.11 -12.96 -7.87
CA ALA A 17 7.13 -11.62 -7.32
C ALA A 17 7.62 -10.65 -8.40
N HIS A 18 7.17 -9.40 -8.38
CA HIS A 18 7.61 -8.41 -9.36
C HIS A 18 9.06 -8.00 -9.13
N GLY A 19 9.48 -7.89 -7.86
CA GLY A 19 10.87 -7.59 -7.48
C GLY A 19 11.29 -6.12 -7.62
N ASP A 20 10.48 -5.27 -8.27
CA ASP A 20 10.75 -3.84 -8.42
C ASP A 20 9.46 -3.00 -8.46
N ILE A 21 8.56 -3.23 -7.49
CA ILE A 21 7.36 -2.40 -7.34
C ILE A 21 7.77 -1.01 -6.86
N ASN A 22 7.63 -0.02 -7.74
CA ASN A 22 7.83 1.39 -7.42
C ASN A 22 6.90 2.27 -8.30
N PRO A 23 6.68 3.56 -7.98
CA PRO A 23 5.77 4.42 -8.73
C PRO A 23 6.11 4.59 -10.22
N ARG A 24 7.37 4.41 -10.62
CA ARG A 24 7.77 4.51 -12.04
C ARG A 24 7.35 3.28 -12.85
N ASN A 25 7.16 2.14 -12.17
CA ASN A 25 6.74 0.87 -12.77
C ASN A 25 5.22 0.66 -12.67
N ILE A 26 4.46 1.72 -12.37
CA ILE A 26 3.00 1.71 -12.27
C ILE A 26 2.45 2.67 -13.31
N LEU A 27 1.71 2.12 -14.29
CA LEU A 27 1.02 2.89 -15.32
C LEU A 27 -0.50 2.75 -15.20
N PHE A 28 -1.20 3.67 -15.85
CA PHE A 28 -2.63 3.63 -16.09
C PHE A 28 -2.88 3.54 -17.58
N ASP A 29 -3.80 2.69 -18.00
CA ASP A 29 -4.31 2.71 -19.37
C ASP A 29 -5.45 3.73 -19.53
N ASP A 30 -6.01 3.79 -20.74
CA ASP A 30 -7.11 4.69 -21.11
C ASP A 30 -8.44 4.37 -20.40
N GLU A 31 -8.53 3.24 -19.71
CA GLU A 31 -9.66 2.83 -18.87
C GLU A 31 -9.38 2.99 -17.36
N ASP A 32 -8.36 3.76 -16.99
CA ASP A 32 -7.89 3.96 -15.60
C ASP A 32 -7.55 2.63 -14.89
N GLN A 33 -7.14 1.60 -15.63
CA GLN A 33 -6.67 0.35 -15.05
C GLN A 33 -5.18 0.43 -14.74
N VAL A 34 -4.84 0.02 -13.52
CA VAL A 34 -3.46 -0.04 -13.05
C VAL A 34 -2.75 -1.22 -13.73
N ARG A 35 -1.55 -0.97 -14.25
CA ARG A 35 -0.67 -1.98 -14.83
C ARG A 35 0.74 -1.86 -14.24
N PHE A 36 1.30 -3.00 -13.85
CA PHE A 36 2.73 -3.10 -13.62
C PHE A 36 3.45 -3.23 -14.96
N ILE A 37 4.63 -2.61 -15.03
CA ILE A 37 5.56 -2.71 -16.16
C ILE A 37 6.95 -3.07 -15.63
N ASP A 38 7.89 -3.33 -16.54
CA ASP A 38 9.28 -3.62 -16.22
C ASP A 38 9.46 -4.88 -15.34
N TYR A 39 9.29 -6.04 -15.98
CA TYR A 39 9.37 -7.35 -15.34
C TYR A 39 10.81 -7.92 -15.34
N ASP A 40 11.82 -7.14 -15.71
CA ASP A 40 13.21 -7.61 -15.80
C ASP A 40 13.80 -8.03 -14.44
N HIS A 41 13.19 -7.54 -13.35
CA HIS A 41 13.50 -7.92 -11.97
C HIS A 41 12.52 -8.92 -11.35
N SER A 42 11.59 -9.48 -12.13
CA SER A 42 10.66 -10.47 -11.62
C SER A 42 11.35 -11.79 -11.29
N LEU A 43 11.01 -12.33 -10.13
CA LEU A 43 11.65 -13.49 -9.54
C LEU A 43 10.59 -14.54 -9.23
N LYS A 44 10.95 -15.82 -9.31
CA LYS A 44 10.09 -16.86 -8.74
C LYS A 44 10.04 -16.69 -7.24
N VAL A 45 8.86 -16.91 -6.67
CA VAL A 45 8.71 -16.91 -5.21
C VAL A 45 9.67 -17.93 -4.61
N GLY A 46 10.44 -17.51 -3.61
CA GLY A 46 11.50 -18.30 -2.99
C GLY A 46 12.93 -18.01 -3.48
N GLU A 47 13.11 -17.24 -4.56
CA GLU A 47 14.43 -16.79 -5.01
C GLU A 47 14.95 -15.61 -4.19
N THR A 48 16.27 -15.44 -4.11
CA THR A 48 16.91 -14.32 -3.40
C THR A 48 16.78 -13.04 -4.20
N VAL A 49 16.44 -11.93 -3.54
CA VAL A 49 16.41 -10.59 -4.14
C VAL A 49 17.78 -9.94 -3.96
N GLU A 50 18.59 -9.91 -5.03
CA GLU A 50 19.98 -9.42 -5.01
C GLU A 50 20.11 -7.91 -5.22
N VAL A 51 19.14 -7.31 -5.92
CA VAL A 51 19.11 -5.89 -6.27
C VAL A 51 17.84 -5.26 -5.75
N GLY A 52 17.92 -3.97 -5.42
CA GLY A 52 16.78 -3.27 -4.89
C GLY A 52 16.88 -1.76 -5.08
N PHE A 53 15.72 -1.12 -5.18
CA PHE A 53 15.60 0.32 -5.38
C PHE A 53 14.93 0.97 -4.15
N GLU A 54 15.71 1.75 -3.40
CA GLU A 54 15.21 2.50 -2.25
C GLU A 54 14.21 3.59 -2.66
N PRO A 55 13.19 3.91 -1.83
CA PRO A 55 12.85 3.32 -0.53
C PRO A 55 11.87 2.14 -0.63
N TYR A 56 11.78 1.48 -1.79
CA TYR A 56 10.80 0.42 -2.06
C TYR A 56 11.31 -0.99 -1.72
N VAL A 57 12.56 -1.10 -1.26
CA VAL A 57 13.16 -2.35 -0.80
C VAL A 57 13.58 -2.27 0.66
N ARG A 58 13.50 -3.42 1.33
CA ARG A 58 13.97 -3.56 2.70
C ARG A 58 15.39 -4.10 2.68
N HIS A 59 16.33 -3.34 3.23
CA HIS A 59 17.66 -3.87 3.49
C HIS A 59 17.62 -5.01 4.50
N ARG A 60 18.25 -6.11 4.15
CA ARG A 60 18.67 -7.16 5.08
C ARG A 60 20.19 -7.22 5.05
N LYS A 61 20.80 -7.96 5.98
CA LYS A 61 22.26 -7.90 6.24
C LYS A 61 23.11 -7.99 4.97
N GLU A 62 22.77 -8.91 4.07
CA GLU A 62 23.55 -9.23 2.88
C GLU A 62 22.75 -9.16 1.58
N ASP A 63 21.41 -9.09 1.65
CA ASP A 63 20.47 -9.11 0.52
C ASP A 63 19.22 -8.26 0.81
N TYR A 64 18.23 -8.31 -0.07
CA TYR A 64 16.92 -7.65 0.13
C TYR A 64 15.82 -8.64 0.54
N GLY A 65 16.19 -9.86 0.93
CA GLY A 65 15.30 -10.95 1.34
C GLY A 65 14.95 -11.93 0.23
N ILE A 66 13.89 -12.70 0.50
CA ILE A 66 13.40 -13.76 -0.37
C ILE A 66 12.15 -13.26 -1.08
N ALA A 67 12.16 -13.35 -2.41
CA ALA A 67 11.06 -12.96 -3.27
C ALA A 67 9.75 -13.62 -2.81
N GLY A 68 8.76 -12.81 -2.49
CA GLY A 68 7.47 -13.29 -2.01
C GLY A 68 6.67 -12.22 -1.27
N PRO A 69 5.70 -12.64 -0.44
CA PRO A 69 4.79 -11.71 0.22
C PRO A 69 5.50 -10.61 1.04
N ASP A 70 6.60 -10.94 1.71
CA ASP A 70 7.34 -9.99 2.55
C ASP A 70 7.99 -8.86 1.74
N THR A 71 8.64 -9.19 0.61
CA THR A 71 9.32 -8.19 -0.23
C THR A 71 8.29 -7.33 -0.96
N GLU A 72 7.25 -7.95 -1.52
CA GLU A 72 6.23 -7.27 -2.32
C GLU A 72 5.33 -6.38 -1.44
N GLN A 73 4.94 -6.82 -0.23
CA GLN A 73 4.15 -5.98 0.67
C GLN A 73 4.95 -4.78 1.18
N PHE A 74 6.26 -4.93 1.39
CA PHE A 74 7.12 -3.80 1.76
C PHE A 74 7.12 -2.73 0.67
N ALA A 75 7.34 -3.14 -0.58
CA ALA A 75 7.33 -2.26 -1.74
C ALA A 75 5.98 -1.57 -1.93
N LEU A 76 4.88 -2.34 -1.83
CA LEU A 76 3.52 -1.79 -1.86
C LEU A 76 3.25 -0.81 -0.72
N GLY A 77 3.72 -1.08 0.50
CA GLY A 77 3.63 -0.16 1.64
C GLY A 77 4.36 1.17 1.37
N SER A 78 5.54 1.12 0.77
CA SER A 78 6.28 2.32 0.36
C SER A 78 5.61 3.07 -0.80
N VAL A 79 4.98 2.37 -1.75
CA VAL A 79 4.13 3.00 -2.78
C VAL A 79 2.90 3.66 -2.15
N PHE A 80 2.28 3.01 -1.16
CA PHE A 80 1.12 3.55 -0.45
C PHE A 80 1.47 4.83 0.31
N TRP A 81 2.64 4.87 0.95
CA TRP A 81 3.21 6.10 1.50
C TRP A 81 3.30 7.18 0.42
N PHE A 82 3.96 6.89 -0.71
CA PHE A 82 4.12 7.86 -1.80
C PHE A 82 2.78 8.40 -2.29
N MET A 83 1.79 7.52 -2.52
CA MET A 83 0.47 7.91 -2.98
C MET A 83 -0.29 8.80 -1.98
N SER A 84 -0.11 8.56 -0.68
CA SER A 84 -0.86 9.27 0.36
C SER A 84 -0.18 10.57 0.81
N ARG A 85 1.14 10.67 0.66
CA ARG A 85 1.94 11.82 1.10
C ARG A 85 2.36 12.73 -0.06
N GLY A 86 2.35 12.21 -1.29
CA GLY A 86 2.81 12.93 -2.48
C GLY A 86 4.33 12.98 -2.64
N THR A 87 5.10 12.35 -1.75
CA THR A 87 6.56 12.33 -1.77
C THR A 87 7.11 10.96 -1.37
N GLU A 88 8.33 10.65 -1.80
CA GLU A 88 9.03 9.44 -1.37
C GLU A 88 9.31 9.46 0.14
N LEU A 89 9.46 8.27 0.72
CA LEU A 89 9.89 8.13 2.11
C LEU A 89 11.24 8.81 2.31
N TYR A 90 11.28 9.77 3.25
CA TYR A 90 12.46 10.60 3.54
C TYR A 90 12.95 11.46 2.38
N ALA A 91 12.06 11.89 1.48
CA ALA A 91 12.41 12.82 0.39
C ALA A 91 12.93 14.19 0.89
N ASP A 92 12.65 14.54 2.15
CA ASP A 92 13.07 15.77 2.83
C ASP A 92 14.44 15.64 3.54
N ILE A 93 15.03 14.44 3.52
CA ILE A 93 16.29 14.14 4.22
C ILE A 93 17.33 13.69 3.20
N ASP A 94 18.50 14.30 3.24
CA ASP A 94 19.59 14.01 2.31
C ASP A 94 20.73 13.19 2.93
N GLY A 95 21.47 12.54 2.04
CA GLY A 95 22.75 11.92 2.34
C GLY A 95 22.67 10.76 3.33
N ALA A 96 23.66 10.68 4.22
CA ALA A 96 23.87 9.53 5.11
C ALA A 96 22.70 9.27 6.06
N GLU A 97 21.95 10.31 6.47
CA GLU A 97 20.83 10.12 7.41
C GLU A 97 19.67 9.36 6.75
N ARG A 98 19.31 9.70 5.50
CA ARG A 98 18.30 8.97 4.74
C ARG A 98 18.69 7.50 4.60
N VAL A 99 19.92 7.26 4.17
CA VAL A 99 20.47 5.91 4.01
C VAL A 99 20.45 5.13 5.33
N ASN A 100 20.90 5.74 6.43
CA ASN A 100 20.92 5.09 7.75
C ASN A 100 19.52 4.72 8.25
N ARG A 101 18.49 5.54 7.96
CA ARG A 101 17.11 5.22 8.33
C ARG A 101 16.56 4.06 7.51
N LEU A 102 16.75 4.09 6.19
CA LEU A 102 16.28 3.05 5.28
C LEU A 102 16.95 1.71 5.56
N ILE A 103 18.28 1.68 5.69
CA ILE A 103 19.03 0.48 6.07
C ILE A 103 18.60 -0.02 7.46
N GLY A 104 18.42 0.90 8.41
CA GLY A 104 18.02 0.57 9.76
C GLY A 104 16.55 0.15 9.91
N CYS A 105 15.76 0.14 8.83
CA CYS A 105 14.30 -0.03 8.87
C CYS A 105 13.65 0.89 9.93
N LYS A 106 14.17 2.11 10.07
CA LYS A 106 13.60 3.14 10.94
C LYS A 106 12.53 3.83 10.11
N PHE A 107 11.27 3.66 10.50
CA PHE A 107 10.12 4.24 9.82
C PHE A 107 9.61 5.48 10.58
N PRO A 108 8.96 6.44 9.90
CA PRO A 108 8.28 7.54 10.56
C PRO A 108 7.15 7.01 11.45
N GLU A 109 6.76 7.82 12.43
CA GLU A 109 5.57 7.55 13.24
C GLU A 109 4.32 7.62 12.37
N LEU A 110 3.41 6.68 12.58
CA LEU A 110 2.17 6.50 11.81
C LEU A 110 0.98 6.56 12.75
N ASN A 111 -0.12 7.17 12.32
CA ASN A 111 -1.33 7.28 13.10
C ASN A 111 -2.23 6.04 12.92
N VAL A 112 -1.71 4.88 13.32
CA VAL A 112 -2.32 3.56 13.05
C VAL A 112 -3.70 3.36 13.70
N GLU A 113 -4.04 4.13 14.73
CA GLU A 113 -5.31 4.00 15.44
C GLU A 113 -6.46 4.71 14.74
N SER A 114 -6.19 5.84 14.07
CA SER A 114 -7.24 6.67 13.48
C SER A 114 -7.15 6.81 11.96
N ASP A 115 -6.02 6.49 11.34
CA ASP A 115 -5.86 6.45 9.89
C ASP A 115 -5.70 4.99 9.39
N PRO A 116 -6.69 4.44 8.68
CA PRO A 116 -6.61 3.07 8.16
C PRO A 116 -5.55 2.89 7.07
N ILE A 117 -5.15 3.95 6.35
CA ILE A 117 -4.05 3.90 5.38
C ILE A 117 -2.73 3.73 6.13
N ASP A 118 -2.55 4.45 7.23
CA ASP A 118 -1.37 4.31 8.11
C ASP A 118 -1.27 2.93 8.74
N ALA A 119 -2.40 2.38 9.17
CA ALA A 119 -2.44 1.00 9.65
C ALA A 119 -1.97 0.00 8.58
N ILE A 120 -2.40 0.16 7.32
CA ILE A 120 -1.96 -0.70 6.21
C ILE A 120 -0.47 -0.53 5.91
N ILE A 121 0.01 0.72 5.83
CA ILE A 121 1.44 1.00 5.58
C ILE A 121 2.29 0.38 6.69
N TYR A 122 1.89 0.56 7.94
CA TYR A 122 2.55 -0.04 9.10
C TYR A 122 2.62 -1.56 8.96
N ASP A 123 1.48 -2.21 8.71
CA ASP A 123 1.41 -3.67 8.60
C ASP A 123 2.28 -4.20 7.45
N CYS A 124 2.28 -3.52 6.30
CA CYS A 124 3.17 -3.81 5.17
C CYS A 124 4.65 -3.70 5.55
N TRP A 125 5.07 -2.58 6.15
CA TRP A 125 6.46 -2.37 6.56
C TRP A 125 6.91 -3.29 7.69
N HIS A 126 6.00 -3.99 8.37
CA HIS A 126 6.31 -4.97 9.40
C HIS A 126 6.04 -6.42 8.95
N GLY A 127 5.72 -6.65 7.68
CA GLY A 127 5.59 -8.01 7.13
C GLY A 127 4.39 -8.78 7.69
N LYS A 128 3.31 -8.10 8.08
CA LYS A 128 2.18 -8.75 8.79
C LYS A 128 1.24 -9.55 7.89
N PHE A 129 1.39 -9.47 6.57
CA PHE A 129 0.56 -10.23 5.63
C PHE A 129 1.29 -11.49 5.16
N GLU A 130 0.65 -12.66 5.34
CA GLU A 130 1.21 -13.96 4.90
C GLU A 130 1.17 -14.15 3.38
N SER A 131 0.39 -13.34 2.66
CA SER A 131 0.26 -13.32 1.20
C SER A 131 -0.16 -11.93 0.72
N ILE A 132 0.13 -11.60 -0.53
CA ILE A 132 -0.38 -10.38 -1.16
C ILE A 132 -1.90 -10.45 -1.32
N ALA A 133 -2.47 -11.64 -1.49
CA ALA A 133 -3.92 -11.83 -1.41
C ALA A 133 -4.51 -11.42 -0.03
N ALA A 134 -3.79 -11.64 1.08
CA ALA A 134 -4.23 -11.19 2.40
C ALA A 134 -4.18 -9.66 2.53
N LEU A 135 -3.13 -9.02 2.01
CA LEU A 135 -3.05 -7.56 1.90
C LEU A 135 -4.20 -7.00 1.03
N ALA A 136 -4.44 -7.58 -0.14
CA ALA A 136 -5.53 -7.18 -1.03
C ALA A 136 -6.89 -7.24 -0.35
N ARG A 137 -7.13 -8.25 0.49
CA ARG A 137 -8.34 -8.38 1.30
C ARG A 137 -8.45 -7.29 2.36
N ARG A 138 -7.34 -6.97 3.05
CA ARG A 138 -7.30 -5.90 4.06
C ARG A 138 -7.60 -4.54 3.45
N VAL A 139 -6.99 -4.22 2.32
CA VAL A 139 -7.27 -2.97 1.58
C VAL A 139 -8.74 -2.92 1.16
N ARG A 140 -9.30 -4.04 0.67
CA ARG A 140 -10.70 -4.09 0.22
C ARG A 140 -11.66 -3.84 1.37
N GLN A 141 -11.37 -4.39 2.55
CA GLN A 141 -12.16 -4.15 3.75
C GLN A 141 -12.17 -2.66 4.11
N VAL A 142 -11.01 -1.98 4.10
CA VAL A 142 -10.95 -0.53 4.37
C VAL A 142 -11.79 0.27 3.38
N VAL A 143 -11.71 -0.03 2.08
CA VAL A 143 -12.51 0.65 1.06
C VAL A 143 -14.01 0.46 1.30
N LEU A 144 -14.43 -0.75 1.67
CA LEU A 144 -15.83 -1.04 1.98
C LEU A 144 -16.29 -0.31 3.26
N ASP A 145 -15.49 -0.33 4.31
CA ASP A 145 -15.80 0.33 5.58
C ASP A 145 -15.97 1.84 5.40
N GLU A 146 -15.09 2.50 4.63
CA GLU A 146 -15.21 3.93 4.33
C GLU A 146 -16.45 4.24 3.50
N SER A 147 -16.77 3.42 2.49
CA SER A 147 -18.01 3.59 1.71
C SER A 147 -19.26 3.41 2.57
N LEU A 148 -19.26 2.47 3.52
CA LEU A 148 -20.36 2.27 4.45
C LEU A 148 -20.53 3.44 5.41
N LYS A 149 -19.43 3.99 5.95
CA LYS A 149 -19.45 5.19 6.80
C LYS A 149 -20.05 6.38 6.05
N GLU A 150 -19.63 6.61 4.81
CA GLU A 150 -20.13 7.71 3.99
C GLU A 150 -21.63 7.56 3.71
N LYS A 151 -22.07 6.38 3.28
CA LYS A 151 -23.50 6.09 3.06
C LYS A 151 -24.32 6.27 4.33
N ARG A 152 -23.82 5.84 5.48
CA ARG A 152 -24.49 6.02 6.77
C ARG A 152 -24.67 7.50 7.09
N LYS A 153 -23.62 8.31 6.93
CA LYS A 153 -23.67 9.77 7.13
C LYS A 153 -24.71 10.42 6.23
N MET A 154 -24.75 10.05 4.95
CA MET A 154 -25.75 10.56 4.00
C MET A 154 -27.19 10.20 4.42
N CYS A 155 -27.41 8.98 4.91
CA CYS A 155 -28.72 8.55 5.43
C CYS A 155 -29.13 9.35 6.67
N GLU A 156 -28.21 9.55 7.62
CA GLU A 156 -28.45 10.33 8.84
C GLU A 156 -28.79 11.79 8.51
N GLU A 157 -28.05 12.43 7.61
CA GLU A 157 -28.32 13.79 7.15
C GLU A 157 -29.68 13.91 6.44
N SER A 158 -30.02 12.93 5.60
CA SER A 158 -31.31 12.89 4.90
C SER A 158 -32.48 12.77 5.89
N TYR A 159 -32.33 11.90 6.90
CA TYR A 159 -33.33 11.71 7.93
C TYR A 159 -33.54 12.97 8.77
N SER A 160 -32.46 13.62 9.21
CA SER A 160 -32.54 14.89 9.96
C SER A 160 -33.24 16.00 9.18
N ARG A 161 -32.96 16.12 7.87
CA ARG A 161 -33.64 17.10 7.00
C ARG A 161 -35.13 16.82 6.90
N ILE A 162 -35.52 15.57 6.62
CA ILE A 162 -36.94 15.19 6.53
C ILE A 162 -37.67 15.47 7.84
N SER A 163 -37.10 15.10 8.99
CA SER A 163 -37.70 15.37 10.30
C SER A 163 -37.93 16.86 10.52
N SER A 164 -36.91 17.70 10.26
CA SER A 164 -37.03 19.15 10.42
C SER A 164 -38.10 19.79 9.51
N CYS A 165 -38.31 19.26 8.31
CA CYS A 165 -39.37 19.71 7.40
C CYS A 165 -40.77 19.34 7.89
N ILE A 166 -40.92 18.18 8.54
CA ILE A 166 -42.19 17.75 9.14
C ILE A 166 -42.51 18.60 10.37
N ASP A 167 -41.51 18.85 11.23
CA ASP A 167 -41.69 19.63 12.46
C ASP A 167 -42.00 21.12 12.19
N SER A 168 -41.56 21.67 11.05
CA SER A 168 -41.84 23.05 10.65
C SER A 168 -43.17 23.24 9.89
N ALA A 169 -43.84 22.15 9.52
CA ALA A 169 -45.13 22.15 8.85
C ALA A 169 -46.33 21.90 9.80
N SER A 170 -46.05 21.70 11.09
CA SER A 170 -47.02 21.46 12.18
C SER A 170 -47.18 22.71 13.04
#